data_AF-A0A820LE92-F1
#
_entry.id   AF-A0A820LE92-F1
#
_cell.length_a   1.000
_cell.length_b   1.000
_cell.length_c   1.000
_cell.angle_alpha   90.00
_cell.angle_beta   90.00
_cell.angle_gamma   90.00
#
_symmetry.space_group_name_H-M   'P 1'
#
loop_
_entity.id
_entity.type
_entity.pdbx_description
1 polymer ?
#
loop_
_entity_poly.entity_id
_entity_poly.type
_entity_poly.pdbx_seq_one_letter_code
_entity_poly.pdbx_strand_id
1 'polypeptide(L)'
;MVLVEIFVYVCTYLPYSITSGFLQLNTNRNPVVLAQLNPINAITLTINILTNGSSFYTYICVSRRFRRQAKYVLYDIYMNRFRQNRIGPEQITAHFVTDNAH
;
A
#
# COMPACT_ATOMS: atom_id res chain seq x y z
N MET A 1 14.87 3.43 9.13
CA MET A 1 13.47 3.17 8.74
C MET A 1 12.60 4.35 9.17
N VAL A 2 12.45 4.59 10.47
CA VAL A 2 11.70 5.75 11.01
C VAL A 2 12.17 7.08 10.41
N LEU A 3 13.48 7.33 10.33
CA LEU A 3 14.01 8.57 9.71
C LEU A 3 13.63 8.73 8.24
N VAL A 4 13.51 7.63 7.48
CA VAL A 4 13.11 7.68 6.07
C VAL A 4 11.62 7.99 5.95
N GLU A 5 10.79 7.41 6.81
CA GLU A 5 9.35 7.74 6.86
C GLU A 5 9.12 9.19 7.29
N ILE A 6 9.87 9.68 8.30
CA ILE A 6 9.81 11.09 8.71
C ILE A 6 10.20 12.00 7.54
N PHE A 7 11.29 11.69 6.85
CA PHE A 7 11.74 12.48 5.69
C PHE A 7 10.68 12.50 4.58
N VAL A 8 10.15 11.34 4.21
CA VAL A 8 9.09 11.22 3.19
C VAL A 8 7.85 11.99 3.61
N TYR A 9 7.42 11.87 4.87
CA TYR A 9 6.27 12.59 5.42
C TYR A 9 6.46 14.11 5.36
N VAL A 10 7.62 14.62 5.79
CA VAL A 10 7.92 16.06 5.74
C VAL A 10 7.90 16.56 4.30
N CYS A 11 8.54 15.84 3.37
CA CYS A 11 8.62 16.25 1.96
C CYS A 11 7.25 16.30 1.26
N THR A 12 6.27 15.50 1.69
CA THR A 12 4.97 15.40 1.02
C THR A 12 3.87 16.16 1.74
N TYR A 13 3.94 16.26 3.06
CA TYR A 13 2.96 17.00 3.87
C TYR A 13 3.21 18.51 3.90
N LEU A 14 4.48 18.93 3.97
CA LEU A 14 4.84 20.34 4.10
C LEU A 14 4.37 21.20 2.92
N PRO A 15 4.51 20.78 1.64
CA PRO A 15 3.96 21.52 0.51
C PRO A 15 2.44 21.72 0.60
N TYR A 16 1.71 20.67 1.00
CA TYR A 16 0.26 20.72 1.17
C TYR A 16 -0.15 21.69 2.28
N SER A 17 0.54 21.64 3.43
CA SER A 17 0.25 22.53 4.56
C SER A 17 0.46 24.00 4.19
N ILE A 18 1.54 24.31 3.45
CA ILE A 18 1.84 25.67 2.97
C ILE A 18 0.75 26.15 2.00
N THR A 19 0.40 25.36 0.98
CA THR A 19 -0.58 25.77 -0.04
C THR A 19 -1.98 25.92 0.54
N SER A 20 -2.36 25.04 1.48
CA SER A 20 -3.61 25.13 2.21
C SER A 20 -3.66 26.39 3.09
N GLY A 21 -2.58 26.71 3.79
CA GLY A 21 -2.46 27.93 4.57
C GLY A 21 -2.61 29.20 3.73
N PHE A 22 -1.95 29.27 2.56
CA PHE A 22 -2.11 30.39 1.63
C PHE A 22 -3.54 30.54 1.11
N LEU A 23 -4.23 29.44 0.84
CA LEU A 23 -5.65 29.46 0.44
C LEU A 23 -6.54 30.04 1.55
N GLN A 24 -6.28 29.68 2.81
CA GLN A 24 -7.04 30.20 3.95
C GLN A 24 -6.76 31.69 4.22
N LEU A 25 -5.51 32.13 4.03
CA LEU A 25 -5.10 33.52 4.23
C LEU A 25 -5.54 34.45 3.08
N ASN A 26 -5.87 33.91 1.90
CA ASN A 26 -6.36 34.70 0.76
C ASN A 26 -7.85 35.09 0.94
N THR A 27 -8.11 35.92 1.94
CA THR A 27 -9.45 36.42 2.30
C THR A 27 -10.10 37.26 1.20
N ASN A 28 -9.30 37.96 0.40
CA ASN A 28 -9.77 38.77 -0.73
C ASN A 28 -10.22 37.95 -1.95
N ARG A 29 -10.08 36.61 -1.91
CA ARG A 29 -10.46 35.68 -2.98
C ARG A 29 -10.09 36.17 -4.38
N ASN A 30 -8.87 36.70 -4.54
CA ASN A 30 -8.41 37.15 -5.84
C ASN A 30 -8.47 35.97 -6.83
N PRO A 31 -9.28 36.05 -7.91
CA PRO A 31 -9.55 34.91 -8.79
C PRO A 31 -8.30 34.42 -9.51
N VAL A 32 -7.33 35.30 -9.80
CA VAL A 32 -6.06 34.94 -10.45
C VAL A 32 -5.21 34.07 -9.52
N VAL A 33 -5.14 34.44 -8.24
CA VAL A 33 -4.38 33.70 -7.23
C VAL A 33 -5.04 32.36 -6.91
N LEU A 34 -6.38 32.32 -6.82
CA LEU A 34 -7.14 31.08 -6.63
C LEU A 34 -6.97 30.11 -7.81
N ALA A 35 -6.98 30.61 -9.05
CA ALA A 35 -6.77 29.77 -10.23
C ALA A 35 -5.39 29.10 -10.25
N GLN A 36 -4.38 29.71 -9.63
CA GLN A 36 -3.04 29.13 -9.50
C GLN A 36 -2.92 28.22 -8.27
N LEU A 37 -3.44 28.63 -7.11
CA LEU A 37 -3.29 27.89 -5.86
C LEU A 37 -4.15 26.62 -5.79
N ASN A 38 -5.36 26.63 -6.37
CA ASN A 38 -6.25 25.46 -6.34
C ASN A 38 -5.64 24.20 -6.98
N PRO A 39 -5.10 24.24 -8.22
CA PRO A 39 -4.48 23.05 -8.80
C PRO A 39 -3.24 22.61 -8.02
N ILE A 40 -2.42 23.55 -7.54
CA ILE A 40 -1.23 23.22 -6.73
C ILE A 40 -1.64 22.53 -5.42
N ASN A 41 -2.67 23.03 -4.76
CA ASN A 41 -3.21 22.43 -3.54
C ASN A 41 -3.81 21.03 -3.80
N ALA A 42 -4.50 20.85 -4.93
CA ALA A 42 -5.02 19.54 -5.32
C ALA A 42 -3.89 18.52 -5.59
N ILE A 43 -2.83 18.93 -6.29
CA ILE A 43 -1.66 18.08 -6.58
C ILE A 43 -0.94 17.70 -5.28
N THR A 44 -0.64 18.67 -4.41
CA THR A 44 0.05 18.41 -3.14
C THR A 44 -0.78 17.55 -2.19
N LEU A 45 -2.10 17.75 -2.14
CA LEU A 45 -3.01 16.87 -1.41
C LEU A 45 -2.98 15.44 -1.97
N THR A 46 -3.00 15.28 -3.29
CA THR A 46 -2.96 13.97 -3.95
C THR A 46 -1.66 13.23 -3.61
N ILE A 47 -0.53 13.92 -3.68
CA ILE A 47 0.79 13.38 -3.30
C ILE A 47 0.78 12.94 -1.83
N ASN A 48 0.25 13.77 -0.93
CA ASN A 48 0.16 13.45 0.50
C ASN A 48 -0.67 12.18 0.73
N ILE A 49 -1.84 12.04 0.08
CA ILE A 49 -2.68 10.83 0.18
C ILE A 49 -1.93 9.59 -0.31
N LEU A 50 -1.26 9.67 -1.46
CA LEU A 50 -0.48 8.57 -2.01
C LEU A 50 0.70 8.17 -1.11
N THR A 51 1.23 9.11 -0.34
CA THR A 51 2.31 8.87 0.61
C THR A 51 1.90 7.94 1.73
N ASN A 52 0.64 7.90 2.14
CA ASN A 52 0.16 6.94 3.14
C ASN A 52 0.34 5.47 2.67
N GLY A 53 0.30 5.22 1.36
CA GLY A 53 0.63 3.91 0.78
C GLY A 53 2.14 3.63 0.66
N SER A 54 2.97 4.69 0.69
CA SER A 54 4.41 4.58 0.50
C SER A 54 5.10 3.83 1.65
N SER A 55 4.57 3.91 2.87
CA SER A 55 5.14 3.26 4.05
C SER A 55 5.37 1.78 3.80
N PHE A 56 4.39 1.07 3.21
CA PHE A 56 4.52 -0.36 2.87
C PHE A 56 5.74 -0.65 1.99
N TYR A 57 5.98 0.17 0.96
CA TYR A 57 7.15 0.05 0.10
C TYR A 57 8.45 0.38 0.84
N THR A 58 8.43 1.39 1.71
CA THR A 58 9.57 1.74 2.57
C THR A 58 9.94 0.58 3.51
N TYR A 59 8.95 -0.10 4.11
CA TYR A 59 9.17 -1.29 4.94
C TYR A 59 9.83 -2.43 4.14
N ILE A 60 9.34 -2.73 2.93
CA ILE A 60 9.93 -3.76 2.06
C ILE A 60 11.38 -3.40 1.70
N CYS A 61 11.62 -2.15 1.27
CA CYS A 61 12.91 -1.71 0.73
C CYS A 61 13.99 -1.45 1.80
N VAL A 62 13.61 -0.98 2.99
CA VAL A 62 14.57 -0.58 4.04
C VAL A 62 14.74 -1.66 5.10
N SER A 63 13.68 -2.40 5.47
CA SER A 63 13.76 -3.41 6.52
C SER A 63 14.09 -4.81 5.96
N ARG A 64 15.33 -5.27 6.19
CA ARG A 64 15.75 -6.64 5.83
C ARG A 64 14.92 -7.70 6.56
N ARG A 65 14.52 -7.44 7.81
CA ARG A 65 13.72 -8.37 8.63
C ARG A 65 12.32 -8.54 8.05
N PHE A 66 11.65 -7.42 7.75
CA PHE A 66 10.31 -7.44 7.15
C PHE A 66 10.31 -8.17 5.80
N ARG A 67 11.32 -7.93 4.97
CA ARG A 67 11.46 -8.62 3.67
C ARG A 67 11.62 -10.13 3.80
N ARG A 68 12.37 -10.60 4.80
CA ARG A 68 12.50 -12.05 5.08
C ARG A 68 11.16 -12.64 5.52
N GLN A 69 10.47 -12.00 6.46
CA GLN A 69 9.15 -12.45 6.92
C GLN A 69 8.11 -12.49 5.79
N ALA A 70 8.04 -11.44 4.97
CA ALA A 70 7.13 -11.40 3.83
C ALA A 70 7.41 -12.54 2.82
N LYS A 71 8.69 -12.85 2.55
CA LYS A 71 9.07 -13.99 1.70
C LYS A 71 8.62 -15.32 2.30
N TYR A 72 8.81 -15.53 3.61
CA TYR A 72 8.38 -16.77 4.26
C TYR A 72 6.86 -16.95 4.23
N VAL A 73 6.10 -15.88 4.50
CA VAL A 73 4.63 -15.91 4.42
C VAL A 73 4.15 -16.22 2.99
N LEU A 74 4.73 -15.58 1.98
CA LEU A 74 4.39 -15.87 0.58
C LEU A 74 4.73 -17.31 0.18
N TYR A 75 5.87 -17.82 0.63
CA TYR A 75 6.28 -19.20 0.39
C TYR A 75 5.32 -20.20 1.05
N ASP A 76 4.88 -19.92 2.27
CA ASP A 76 3.95 -20.78 3.01
C ASP A 76 2.56 -20.80 2.35
N ILE A 77 2.04 -19.65 1.93
CA ILE A 77 0.80 -19.55 1.14
C ILE A 77 0.90 -20.35 -0.16
N TYR A 78 2.03 -20.21 -0.87
CA TYR A 78 2.26 -20.94 -2.12
C TYR A 78 2.31 -22.45 -1.88
N MET A 79 3.05 -22.91 -0.86
CA MET A 79 3.14 -24.33 -0.54
C MET A 79 1.81 -24.92 -0.06
N ASN A 80 1.01 -24.17 0.70
CA ASN A 80 -0.32 -24.61 1.11
C ASN A 80 -1.27 -24.77 -0.07
N ARG A 81 -1.28 -23.81 -1.02
CA ARG A 81 -2.05 -23.95 -2.28
C ARG A 81 -1.54 -25.11 -3.13
N PHE A 82 -0.23 -25.30 -3.23
CA PHE A 82 0.36 -26.41 -3.98
C PHE A 82 -0.04 -27.78 -3.41
N ARG A 83 -0.04 -27.92 -2.07
CA ARG A 83 -0.50 -29.12 -1.38
C ARG A 83 -1.99 -29.39 -1.62
N GLN A 84 -2.84 -28.36 -1.50
CA GLN A 84 -4.28 -28.49 -1.79
C GLN A 84 -4.54 -28.96 -3.24
N ASN A 85 -3.81 -28.41 -4.21
CA ASN A 85 -3.94 -28.81 -5.62
C ASN A 85 -3.43 -30.23 -5.91
N ARG A 86 -2.49 -30.76 -5.12
CA ARG A 86 -2.02 -32.15 -5.24
C ARG A 86 -2.92 -33.16 -4.54
N ILE A 87 -3.52 -32.80 -3.40
CA ILE A 87 -4.34 -33.71 -2.60
C ILE A 87 -5.78 -33.80 -3.16
N GLY A 88 -6.24 -32.79 -3.90
CA GLY A 88 -7.57 -32.72 -4.51
C GLY A 88 -7.97 -33.90 -5.42
N PRO A 89 -7.13 -34.43 -6.33
CA PRO A 89 -7.53 -35.55 -7.19
C PRO A 89 -7.44 -36.93 -6.52
N GLU A 90 -6.53 -37.14 -5.57
CA GLU A 90 -6.29 -38.46 -4.94
C GLU A 90 -7.32 -38.77 -3.84
N GLN A 91 -7.82 -37.76 -3.11
CA GLN A 91 -8.86 -38.00 -2.10
C GLN A 91 -10.24 -38.25 -2.72
N ILE A 92 -10.53 -37.69 -3.90
CA ILE A 92 -11.78 -37.94 -4.61
C ILE A 92 -11.80 -39.37 -5.17
N THR A 93 -10.71 -39.84 -5.77
CA THR A 93 -10.63 -41.22 -6.29
C THR A 93 -10.65 -42.28 -5.19
N ALA A 94 -10.06 -42.03 -4.02
CA ALA A 94 -10.12 -42.97 -2.90
C ALA A 94 -11.55 -43.16 -2.35
N HIS A 95 -12.33 -42.08 -2.23
CA HIS A 95 -13.73 -42.15 -1.77
C HIS A 95 -14.64 -42.86 -2.78
N PHE A 96 -14.48 -42.60 -4.08
CA PHE A 96 -15.27 -43.28 -5.13
C PHE A 96 -14.94 -44.77 -5.29
N VAL A 97 -13.73 -45.21 -4.93
CA VAL A 97 -13.36 -46.64 -4.99
C VAL A 97 -13.87 -47.40 -3.78
N THR A 98 -13.96 -46.79 -2.59
CA THR A 98 -14.53 -47.43 -1.40
C THR A 98 -16.06 -47.52 -1.44
N ASP A 99 -16.74 -46.55 -2.06
CA ASP A 99 -18.21 -46.53 -2.13
C ASP A 99 -18.78 -47.47 -3.23
N ASN A 100 -17.95 -47.92 -4.18
CA ASN A 100 -18.33 -48.88 -5.23
C ASN A 100 -17.91 -50.33 -4.93
N ALA A 101 -17.28 -50.59 -3.78
CA ALA A 101 -16.82 -51.92 -3.37
C ALA A 101 -17.75 -52.61 -2.35
N HIS A 102 -18.93 -52.04 -2.10
CA HIS A 102 -19.97 -52.59 -1.23
C HIS A 102 -21.24 -52.97 -1.99
#